data_AF-A0A948KW51-F1
#
_entry.id   AF-A0A948KW51-F1
#
_cell.length_a   1.000
_cell.length_b   1.000
_cell.length_c   1.000
_cell.angle_alpha   90.00
_cell.angle_beta   90.00
_cell.angle_gamma   90.00
#
_symmetry.space_group_name_H-M   'P 1'
#
loop_
_entity.id
_entity.type
_entity.pdbx_description
1 polymer ?
#
loop_
_entity_poly.entity_id
_entity_poly.type
_entity_poly.pdbx_seq_one_letter_code
_entity_poly.pdbx_strand_id
1 'polypeptide(L)' 'MSYPPQTEYTVESYNTDPEGRPQQSEVCKVLASSPQAAALKVLQEDLHTIGDTTRLRARVTHTSKAGVEETVTLYSKR' A
#
# COMPACT_ATOMS: atom_id res chain seq x y z
N MET A 1 -21.90 -17.28 1.48
CA MET A 1 -20.50 -16.83 1.58
C MET A 1 -20.51 -15.36 1.95
N SER A 2 -20.19 -15.03 3.20
CA SER A 2 -20.12 -13.64 3.66
C SER A 2 -18.68 -13.17 3.47
N TYR A 3 -18.42 -12.39 2.42
CA TYR A 3 -17.13 -11.73 2.29
C TYR A 3 -16.97 -10.72 3.42
N PRO A 4 -15.77 -10.58 4.03
CA PRO A 4 -15.54 -9.51 4.98
C PRO A 4 -15.85 -8.16 4.30
N PRO A 5 -16.37 -7.17 5.04
CA PRO A 5 -16.67 -5.87 4.48
C PRO A 5 -15.40 -5.29 3.86
N GLN A 6 -15.44 -5.05 2.55
CA GLN A 6 -14.36 -4.40 1.85
C GLN A 6 -14.48 -2.89 2.06
N THR A 7 -13.39 -2.28 2.49
CA THR A 7 -13.26 -0.82 2.63
C THR A 7 -12.36 -0.32 1.51
N GLU A 8 -12.65 0.87 0.98
CA GLU A 8 -11.75 1.56 0.07
C GLU A 8 -10.57 2.13 0.85
N TYR A 9 -9.36 1.76 0.41
CA TYR A 9 -8.09 2.25 0.95
C TYR A 9 -7.35 2.99 -0.16
N THR A 10 -6.81 4.16 0.16
CA THR A 10 -5.85 4.83 -0.73
C THR A 10 -4.46 4.35 -0.36
N VAL A 11 -3.72 3.81 -1.30
CA VAL A 11 -2.39 3.24 -1.09
C VAL A 11 -1.41 3.98 -1.98
N GLU A 12 -0.43 4.62 -1.37
CA GLU A 12 0.72 5.21 -2.03
C GLU A 12 1.89 4.24 -1.93
N SER A 13 2.28 3.61 -3.04
CA SER A 13 3.53 2.86 -3.10
C SER A 13 4.67 3.80 -3.45
N TYR A 14 5.86 3.55 -2.90
CA TYR A 14 7.06 4.30 -3.27
C TYR A 14 8.31 3.45 -3.09
N ASN A 15 9.28 3.66 -3.99
CA ASN A 15 10.60 3.05 -3.92
C ASN A 15 11.52 3.88 -3.01
N THR A 16 12.13 3.26 -2.00
CA THR A 16 13.12 3.88 -1.10
C THR A 16 14.56 3.63 -1.53
N ASP A 17 14.80 3.51 -2.83
CA ASP A 17 16.14 3.28 -3.38
C ASP A 17 17.13 4.37 -2.92
N PRO A 18 18.23 4.01 -2.23
CA PRO A 18 19.22 4.96 -1.75
C PRO A 18 20.06 5.57 -2.89
N GLU A 19 20.00 5.03 -4.11
CA GLU A 19 20.80 5.50 -5.26
C GLU A 19 20.17 6.67 -6.03
N GLY A 20 19.11 7.31 -5.49
CA GLY A 20 18.62 8.58 -6.01
C GLY A 20 17.90 8.49 -7.36
N ARG A 21 17.41 7.31 -7.76
CA ARG A 21 16.48 7.19 -8.89
C ARG A 21 15.20 7.99 -8.58
N PRO A 22 14.51 8.55 -9.58
CA PRO A 22 13.28 9.29 -9.37
C PRO A 22 12.34 8.48 -8.49
N GLN A 23 11.87 9.09 -7.41
CA GLN A 23 10.94 8.50 -6.46
C GLN A 23 9.64 8.21 -7.22
N GLN A 24 9.54 7.02 -7.82
CA GLN A 24 8.30 6.56 -8.42
C GLN A 24 7.37 6.28 -7.26
N SER A 25 6.47 7.22 -7.02
CA SER A 25 5.31 7.00 -6.17
C SER A 25 4.07 6.81 -7.05
N GLU A 26 3.33 5.76 -6.77
CA GLU A 26 2.04 5.51 -7.42
C GLU A 26 0.96 5.49 -6.35
N VAL A 27 -0.13 6.22 -6.59
CA VAL A 27 -1.26 6.29 -5.68
C VAL A 27 -2.43 5.55 -6.30
N CYS A 28 -2.82 4.45 -5.67
CA CYS A 28 -3.88 3.56 -6.13
C CYS A 28 -4.95 3.40 -5.05
N LYS A 29 -6.21 3.32 -5.49
CA LYS A 29 -7.34 3.03 -4.60
C LYS A 29 -7.69 1.56 -4.72
N VAL A 30 -7.70 0.85 -3.60
CA VAL A 30 -7.97 -0.59 -3.57
C VAL A 30 -9.03 -0.95 -2.54
N LEU A 31 -9.90 -1.88 -2.93
CA LEU A 31 -10.85 -2.51 -2.02
C LEU A 31 -10.16 -3.67 -1.29
N ALA A 32 -10.13 -3.58 0.04
CA ALA A 32 -9.52 -4.60 0.88
C ALA A 32 -10.30 -4.79 2.18
N SER A 33 -10.06 -5.92 2.85
CA SER A 33 -10.62 -6.20 4.17
C SER A 33 -9.84 -5.54 5.32
N SER A 34 -8.64 -5.03 5.03
CA SER A 34 -7.78 -4.34 6.01
C SER A 34 -6.75 -3.44 5.29
N PRO A 35 -6.17 -2.44 5.98
CA PRO A 35 -5.09 -1.63 5.43
C PRO A 35 -3.90 -2.49 4.99
N GLN A 36 -3.63 -3.58 5.73
CA GLN A 36 -2.53 -4.49 5.40
C GLN A 36 -2.77 -5.28 4.11
N ALA A 37 -4.00 -5.75 3.88
CA ALA A 37 -4.36 -6.40 2.63
C ALA A 37 -4.33 -5.41 1.45
N ALA A 38 -4.70 -4.14 1.67
CA ALA A 38 -4.60 -3.09 0.67
C ALA A 38 -3.14 -2.82 0.25
N ALA A 39 -2.25 -2.63 1.23
CA ALA A 39 -0.82 -2.46 0.96
C ALA A 39 -0.24 -3.68 0.24
N LEU A 40 -0.53 -4.90 0.69
CA LEU A 40 0.01 -6.11 0.08
C LEU A 40 -0.41 -6.27 -1.38
N LYS A 41 -1.66 -5.92 -1.73
CA LYS A 41 -2.12 -5.93 -3.14
C LYS A 41 -1.25 -5.03 -4.01
N VAL A 42 -1.13 -3.76 -3.63
CA VAL A 42 -0.35 -2.78 -4.41
C VAL A 42 1.14 -3.13 -4.42
N LEU A 43 1.70 -3.48 -3.26
CA LEU A 43 3.10 -3.90 -3.16
C LEU A 43 3.40 -5.14 -4.02
N GLN A 44 2.47 -6.08 -4.16
CA GLN A 44 2.63 -7.25 -5.02
C GLN A 44 2.58 -6.88 -6.51
N GLU A 45 1.69 -5.96 -6.91
CA GLU A 45 1.65 -5.46 -8.28
C GLU A 45 2.94 -4.71 -8.64
N ASP A 46 3.41 -3.81 -7.76
CA ASP A 46 4.68 -3.09 -7.92
C ASP A 46 5.91 -4.00 -7.84
N LEU A 47 5.85 -5.09 -7.07
CA LEU A 47 6.92 -6.08 -6.97
C LEU A 47 7.29 -6.66 -8.34
N HIS A 48 6.27 -6.98 -9.14
CA HIS A 48 6.46 -7.55 -10.47
C HIS A 48 7.14 -6.55 -11.40
N THR A 49 6.98 -5.25 -11.13
CA THR A 49 7.56 -4.16 -11.92
C THR A 49 9.00 -3.84 -11.49
N ILE A 50 9.30 -3.81 -10.18
CA ILE A 50 10.60 -3.37 -9.65
C ILE A 50 11.58 -4.53 -9.42
N GLY A 51 11.09 -5.74 -9.12
CA GLY A 51 11.92 -6.94 -8.93
C GLY A 51 12.74 -6.99 -7.63
N ASP A 52 12.74 -5.93 -6.79
CA ASP A 52 13.36 -5.92 -5.46
C ASP A 52 12.32 -5.55 -4.39
N THR A 53 11.94 -6.55 -3.61
CA THR A 53 10.91 -6.42 -2.57
C THR A 53 11.38 -5.51 -1.44
N THR A 54 12.69 -5.44 -1.16
CA THR A 54 13.20 -4.77 0.05
C THR A 54 13.15 -3.25 -0.01
N ARG A 55 13.00 -2.70 -1.22
CA ARG A 55 13.00 -1.26 -1.50
C ARG A 55 11.59 -0.67 -1.62
N LEU A 56 10.56 -1.51 -1.63
CA LEU A 56 9.18 -1.07 -1.74
C LEU A 56 8.56 -0.70 -0.38
N ARG A 57 7.82 0.39 -0.35
CA ARG A 57 7.02 0.85 0.78
C ARG A 57 5.63 1.17 0.30
N ALA A 58 4.63 0.93 1.14
CA ALA A 58 3.26 1.33 0.88
C ALA A 58 2.72 2.11 2.08
N ARG A 59 2.18 3.29 1.81
CA ARG A 59 1.47 4.11 2.77
C ARG A 59 -0.02 3.99 2.48
N VAL A 60 -0.77 3.50 3.45
CA VAL A 60 -2.22 3.30 3.32
C VAL A 60 -2.95 4.36 4.11
N THR A 61 -3.75 5.16 3.43
CA THR A 61 -4.61 6.18 4.01
C THR A 61 -6.06 5.74 3.87
N HIS A 62 -6.81 5.81 4.98
CA HIS A 62 -8.25 5.59 4.96
C HIS A 62 -8.97 6.40 6.02
N THR A 63 -10.24 6.67 5.79
CA THR A 63 -11.11 7.29 6.78
C THR A 63 -11.72 6.20 7.64
N SER A 64 -11.41 6.22 8.93
CA SER A 64 -12.04 5.32 9.91
C SER A 64 -13.54 5.59 10.01
N LYS A 65 -14.29 4.65 10.59
CA LYS A 65 -15.73 4.82 10.85
C LYS A 65 -16.06 6.03 11.74
N ALA A 66 -15.07 6.56 12.46
CA ALA A 66 -15.20 7.75 13.29
C ALA A 66 -14.97 9.07 12.50
N GLY A 67 -14.74 9.00 11.18
CA GLY A 67 -14.43 10.17 10.36
C GLY A 67 -12.99 10.67 10.50
N VAL A 68 -12.14 9.93 11.23
CA VAL A 68 -10.73 10.27 11.42
C VAL A 68 -9.91 9.64 10.30
N GLU A 69 -9.05 10.43 9.66
CA GLU A 69 -8.10 9.93 8.68
C GLU A 69 -6.96 9.17 9.38
N GLU A 70 -6.80 7.89 9.04
CA GLU A 70 -5.77 7.02 9.57
C GLU A 70 -4.80 6.65 8.45
N THR A 71 -3.52 6.93 8.69
CA THR A 71 -2.40 6.56 7.83
C THR A 71 -1.61 5.41 8.46
N VAL A 72 -1.41 4.33 7.70
CA VAL A 72 -0.58 3.19 8.10
C VAL A 72 0.50 2.96 7.04
N THR A 73 1.76 3.11 7.43
CA THR A 73 2.89 2.77 6.56
C THR A 73 3.31 1.33 6.78
N LEU A 74 3.33 0.56 5.70
CA LEU A 74 3.68 -0.86 5.70
C LEU A 74 4.95 -1.10 4.90
N TYR A 75 5.76 -1.97 5.47
CA TYR A 75 7.05 -2.37 4.95
C TYR A 75 6.89 -3.75 4.33
N SER A 76 7.33 -3.95 3.10
CA SER A 76 7.61 -5.28 2.58
C SER A 76 8.66 -5.91 3.50
N LYS A 77 8.26 -6.95 4.26
CA LYS A 77 9.18 -7.67 5.12
C LYS A 77 10.18 -8.45 4.26
N ARG A 78 11.43 -8.50 4.74
CA ARG A 78 12.42 -9.53 4.38
C ARG A 78 11.91 -10.90 4.77
#